data_AF-A0A4Z2H6S2-F1
#
_entry.id   AF-A0A4Z2H6S2-F1
#
_cell.length_a   1.000
_cell.length_b   1.000
_cell.length_c   1.000
_cell.angle_alpha   90.00
_cell.angle_beta   90.00
_cell.angle_gamma   90.00
#
_symmetry.space_group_name_H-M   'P 1'
#
loop_
_entity.id
_entity.type
_entity.pdbx_description
1 polymer ?
#
loop_
_entity_poly.entity_id
_entity_poly.type
_entity_poly.pdbx_seq_one_letter_code
_entity_poly.pdbx_strand_id
1 'polypeptide(L)'
;MLAMFKDTMMNTVGHRTTEVALQLGLLYNPSEALKIGMVDQLVPEDQVLATATQTMTKWLAIPDHARALTKSMMRKPTIDKLTSNRETDIQHFVNFITKDSIQKSLGMYMAMLKKRRG
;
A
#
# COMPACT_ATOMS: atom_id res chain seq x y z
N MET A 1 12.04 3.93 -1.89
CA MET A 1 10.92 2.98 -2.08
C MET A 1 10.16 2.68 -0.79
N LEU A 2 10.83 2.32 0.32
CA LEU A 2 10.18 2.09 1.63
C LEU A 2 9.41 3.32 2.15
N ALA A 3 9.93 4.53 1.90
CA ALA A 3 9.27 5.77 2.29
C ALA A 3 7.90 5.96 1.63
N MET A 4 7.74 5.56 0.36
CA MET A 4 6.47 5.65 -0.37
C MET A 4 5.38 4.79 0.26
N PHE A 5 5.69 3.53 0.57
CA PHE A 5 4.71 2.61 1.15
C PHE A 5 4.31 3.03 2.55
N LYS A 6 5.29 3.45 3.36
CA LYS A 6 5.05 3.98 4.70
C LYS A 6 4.17 5.23 4.67
N ASP A 7 4.50 6.23 3.84
CA ASP A 7 3.70 7.46 3.75
C ASP A 7 2.29 7.18 3.18
N THR A 8 2.14 6.25 2.23
CA THR A 8 0.83 5.86 1.70
C THR A 8 -0.03 5.20 2.78
N MET A 9 0.53 4.28 3.56
CA MET A 9 -0.18 3.62 4.65
C MET A 9 -0.56 4.62 5.75
N MET A 10 0.34 5.55 6.10
CA MET A 10 0.04 6.64 7.04
C MET A 10 -1.14 7.50 6.59
N ASN A 11 -1.22 7.82 5.29
CA ASN A 11 -2.32 8.59 4.72
C ASN A 11 -3.65 7.81 4.68
N THR A 12 -3.62 6.47 4.83
CA THR A 12 -4.81 5.61 4.82
C THR A 12 -5.30 5.28 6.23
N VAL A 13 -4.42 4.75 7.09
CA VAL A 13 -4.81 4.19 8.40
C VAL A 13 -4.25 4.98 9.60
N GLY A 14 -3.58 6.11 9.34
CA GLY A 14 -2.99 6.98 10.34
C GLY A 14 -1.63 6.53 10.86
N HIS A 15 -0.98 7.41 11.62
CA HIS A 15 0.41 7.24 12.07
C HIS A 15 0.60 6.01 12.96
N ARG A 16 -0.19 5.89 14.04
CA ARG A 16 0.00 4.84 15.04
C ARG A 16 -0.24 3.45 14.48
N THR A 17 -1.30 3.27 13.70
CA THR A 17 -1.60 1.99 13.04
C THR A 17 -0.48 1.60 12.09
N THR A 18 0.02 2.55 11.30
CA THR A 18 1.12 2.30 10.37
C THR A 18 2.40 1.88 11.08
N GLU A 19 2.78 2.55 12.16
CA GLU A 19 3.96 2.21 12.95
C GLU A 19 3.90 0.77 13.46
N VAL A 20 2.79 0.39 14.11
CA VAL A 20 2.59 -0.96 14.64
C VAL A 20 2.59 -2.00 13.51
N ALA A 21 1.89 -1.74 12.41
CA ALA A 21 1.79 -2.66 11.29
C ALA A 21 3.14 -2.94 10.63
N LEU A 22 3.95 -1.90 10.41
CA LEU A 22 5.25 -2.03 9.75
C LEU A 22 6.30 -2.68 10.66
N GLN A 23 6.25 -2.43 11.97
CA GLN A 23 7.17 -3.06 12.93
C GLN A 23 6.89 -4.55 13.10
N LEU A 24 5.60 -4.93 13.18
CA LEU A 24 5.20 -6.32 13.43
C LEU A 24 4.98 -7.15 12.16
N GLY A 25 5.00 -6.51 10.97
CA GLY A 25 4.73 -7.19 9.70
C GLY A 25 3.32 -7.76 9.63
N LEU A 26 2.32 -7.02 10.11
CA LEU A 26 0.94 -7.52 10.25
C LEU A 26 0.29 -7.80 8.90
N LEU A 27 -0.43 -8.92 8.85
CA LEU A 27 -1.36 -9.27 7.77
C LEU A 27 -2.78 -9.26 8.35
N TYR A 28 -3.57 -8.27 7.95
CA TYR A 28 -4.93 -8.09 8.46
C TYR A 28 -5.91 -9.03 7.76
N ASN A 29 -6.78 -9.67 8.55
CA ASN A 29 -7.96 -10.30 7.98
C ASN A 29 -8.98 -9.22 7.53
N PRO A 30 -10.01 -9.58 6.73
CA PRO A 30 -10.93 -8.59 6.17
C PRO A 30 -11.60 -7.68 7.22
N SER A 31 -12.04 -8.24 8.36
CA SER A 31 -12.70 -7.49 9.44
C SER A 31 -11.75 -6.48 10.10
N GLU A 32 -10.51 -6.91 10.35
CA GLU A 32 -9.48 -6.02 10.92
C GLU A 32 -9.10 -4.91 9.93
N ALA A 33 -8.96 -5.22 8.65
CA ALA A 33 -8.64 -4.26 7.60
C ALA A 33 -9.72 -3.17 7.50
N LEU A 34 -11.01 -3.55 7.57
CA LEU A 34 -12.11 -2.59 7.61
C LEU A 34 -12.05 -1.74 8.88
N LYS A 35 -11.84 -2.37 10.05
CA LYS A 35 -11.80 -1.68 11.35
C LYS A 35 -10.74 -0.59 11.42
N ILE A 36 -9.58 -0.79 10.79
CA ILE A 36 -8.49 0.20 10.78
C ILE A 36 -8.60 1.21 9.63
N GLY A 37 -9.61 1.09 8.76
CA GLY A 37 -9.77 1.94 7.58
C GLY A 37 -8.80 1.63 6.43
N MET A 38 -8.23 0.41 6.38
CA MET A 38 -7.39 -0.02 5.26
C MET A 38 -8.23 -0.33 4.01
N VAL A 39 -9.46 -0.80 4.22
CA VAL A 39 -10.48 -0.98 3.18
C VAL A 39 -11.76 -0.27 3.58
N ASP A 40 -12.53 0.21 2.61
CA ASP A 40 -13.73 1.02 2.86
C ASP A 40 -15.00 0.16 3.07
N GLN A 41 -15.02 -1.06 2.52
CA GLN A 41 -16.20 -1.92 2.53
C GLN A 41 -15.82 -3.40 2.48
N LEU A 42 -16.60 -4.24 3.16
CA LEU A 42 -16.59 -5.69 3.02
C LEU A 42 -17.87 -6.17 2.35
N VAL A 43 -17.73 -7.16 1.47
CA VAL A 43 -18.82 -7.83 0.77
C VAL A 43 -18.50 -9.32 0.62
N PRO A 44 -19.51 -10.18 0.36
CA PRO A 44 -19.29 -11.56 -0.06
C PRO A 44 -18.38 -11.64 -1.30
N GLU A 45 -17.60 -12.72 -1.41
CA GLU A 45 -16.59 -12.90 -2.45
C GLU A 45 -17.16 -12.78 -3.87
N ASP A 46 -18.35 -13.35 -4.09
CA ASP A 46 -19.08 -13.34 -5.36
C ASP A 46 -19.62 -11.95 -5.74
N GLN A 47 -19.65 -10.99 -4.80
CA GLN A 47 -20.20 -9.64 -5.01
C GLN A 47 -19.12 -8.56 -5.20
N VAL A 48 -17.84 -8.87 -4.98
CA VAL A 48 -16.73 -7.90 -5.03
C VAL A 48 -16.75 -7.07 -6.32
N LEU A 49 -16.89 -7.71 -7.48
CA LEU A 49 -16.88 -7.02 -8.77
C LEU A 49 -18.13 -6.18 -9.00
N ALA A 50 -19.30 -6.70 -8.63
CA ALA A 50 -20.56 -5.97 -8.76
C ALA A 50 -20.58 -4.70 -7.91
N THR A 51 -20.17 -4.81 -6.64
CA THR A 51 -20.07 -3.67 -5.73
C THR A 51 -18.99 -2.69 -6.15
N ALA A 52 -17.82 -3.14 -6.59
CA ALA A 52 -16.76 -2.25 -7.08
C ALA A 52 -17.23 -1.45 -8.31
N THR A 53 -17.95 -2.10 -9.23
CA THR A 53 -18.53 -1.44 -10.41
C THR A 53 -19.55 -0.38 -10.01
N GLN A 54 -20.46 -0.71 -9.09
CA GLN A 54 -21.45 0.24 -8.58
C GLN A 54 -20.82 1.41 -7.81
N THR A 55 -19.75 1.16 -7.06
CA THR A 55 -19.02 2.24 -6.38
C THR A 55 -18.34 3.14 -7.41
N MET A 56 -17.77 2.58 -8.48
CA MET A 56 -17.12 3.35 -9.53
C MET A 56 -18.10 4.28 -10.25
N THR A 57 -19.36 3.89 -10.49
CA THR A 57 -20.35 4.77 -11.12
C THR A 57 -20.58 6.05 -10.30
N LYS A 58 -20.54 5.97 -8.97
CA LYS A 58 -20.63 7.15 -8.09
C LYS A 58 -19.44 8.10 -8.29
N TRP A 59 -18.22 7.57 -8.40
CA TRP A 59 -17.02 8.37 -8.64
C TRP A 59 -16.97 8.97 -10.05
N LEU A 60 -17.48 8.25 -11.05
CA LEU A 60 -17.51 8.69 -12.44
C LEU A 60 -18.62 9.70 -12.74
N ALA A 61 -19.64 9.81 -11.88
CA ALA A 61 -20.63 10.87 -11.95
C ALA A 61 -20.04 12.28 -11.67
N ILE A 62 -18.87 12.35 -11.03
CA ILE A 62 -18.17 13.60 -10.74
C ILE A 62 -17.37 14.05 -11.98
N PRO A 63 -17.44 15.34 -12.39
CA PRO A 63 -16.67 15.85 -13.51
C PRO A 63 -15.18 15.50 -13.40
N ASP A 64 -14.63 14.95 -14.49
CA ASP A 64 -13.28 14.37 -14.51
C ASP A 64 -12.20 15.36 -14.04
N HIS A 65 -12.25 16.59 -14.55
CA HIS A 65 -11.28 17.63 -14.21
C HIS A 65 -11.30 17.98 -12.72
N ALA A 66 -12.49 18.13 -12.13
CA ALA A 66 -12.62 18.45 -10.70
C ALA A 66 -12.08 17.31 -9.83
N ARG A 67 -12.46 16.06 -10.16
CA ARG A 67 -11.98 14.87 -9.46
C ARG A 67 -10.45 14.72 -9.55
N ALA A 68 -9.87 14.96 -10.72
CA ALA A 68 -8.43 14.90 -10.94
C ALA A 68 -7.69 15.99 -10.16
N LEU A 69 -8.21 17.22 -10.14
CA LEU A 69 -7.63 18.33 -9.39
C LEU A 69 -7.64 18.04 -7.88
N THR A 70 -8.78 17.65 -7.31
CA THR A 70 -8.89 17.31 -5.89
C THR A 70 -7.95 16.16 -5.52
N LYS A 71 -7.91 15.08 -6.30
CA LYS A 71 -7.00 13.95 -6.06
C LYS A 71 -5.53 14.39 -6.08
N SER A 72 -5.18 15.26 -7.02
CA SER A 72 -3.81 15.80 -7.14
C SER A 72 -3.47 16.68 -5.93
N MET A 73 -4.35 17.58 -5.52
CA MET A 73 -4.16 18.42 -4.34
C MET A 73 -3.92 17.60 -3.07
N MET A 74 -4.75 16.57 -2.83
CA MET A 74 -4.63 15.71 -1.65
C MET A 74 -3.33 14.91 -1.62
N ARG A 75 -2.82 14.50 -2.79
CA ARG A 75 -1.65 13.60 -2.90
C ARG A 75 -0.33 14.33 -3.19
N LYS A 76 -0.40 15.60 -3.59
CA LYS A 76 0.75 16.39 -4.01
C LYS A 76 1.91 16.37 -3.00
N PRO A 77 1.71 16.57 -1.68
CA PRO A 77 2.82 16.56 -0.73
C PRO A 77 3.59 15.23 -0.71
N THR A 78 2.88 14.11 -0.81
CA THR A 78 3.50 12.77 -0.83
C THR A 78 4.21 12.51 -2.16
N ILE A 79 3.62 12.94 -3.28
CA ILE A 79 4.23 12.81 -4.62
C ILE A 79 5.49 13.67 -4.74
N ASP A 80 5.44 14.92 -4.28
CA ASP A 80 6.58 15.84 -4.33
C ASP A 80 7.76 15.28 -3.53
N LYS A 81 7.50 14.77 -2.32
CA LYS A 81 8.49 14.10 -1.48
C LYS A 81 9.10 12.86 -2.15
N LEU A 82 8.29 12.04 -2.83
CA LEU A 82 8.79 10.88 -3.55
C LEU A 82 9.67 11.29 -4.73
N THR A 83 9.25 12.32 -5.47
CA THR A 83 9.90 12.75 -6.70
C THR A 83 11.23 13.44 -6.39
N SER A 84 11.28 14.30 -5.36
CA SER A 84 12.49 15.01 -4.96
C SER A 84 13.58 14.09 -4.40
N ASN A 85 13.19 12.95 -3.81
CA ASN A 85 14.13 12.00 -3.19
C ASN A 85 14.41 10.76 -4.06
N ARG A 86 13.92 10.72 -5.31
CA ARG A 86 13.89 9.52 -6.14
C ARG A 86 15.23 8.80 -6.25
N GLU A 87 16.28 9.52 -6.61
CA GLU A 87 17.61 8.94 -6.86
C GLU A 87 18.21 8.36 -5.57
N THR A 88 18.16 9.14 -4.49
CA THR A 88 18.57 8.71 -3.15
C THR A 88 17.80 7.46 -2.70
N ASP A 89 16.50 7.42 -2.93
CA ASP A 89 15.65 6.28 -2.58
C ASP A 89 15.98 5.02 -3.38
N ILE A 90 16.38 5.16 -4.64
CA ILE A 90 16.84 4.05 -5.49
C ILE A 90 18.17 3.52 -4.96
N GLN A 91 19.15 4.41 -4.73
CA GLN A 91 20.46 4.02 -4.22
C GLN A 91 20.37 3.34 -2.86
N HIS A 92 19.57 3.89 -1.94
CA HIS A 92 19.31 3.24 -0.65
C HIS A 92 18.67 1.86 -0.80
N PHE A 93 17.69 1.71 -1.69
CA PHE A 93 17.05 0.42 -1.92
C PHE A 93 18.02 -0.60 -2.48
N VAL A 94 18.80 -0.25 -3.51
CA VAL A 94 19.80 -1.13 -4.12
C VAL A 94 20.83 -1.54 -3.07
N ASN A 95 21.41 -0.57 -2.35
CA ASN A 95 22.40 -0.85 -1.31
C ASN A 95 21.85 -1.67 -0.14
N PHE A 96 20.56 -1.56 0.16
CA PHE A 96 19.92 -2.36 1.21
C PHE A 96 19.65 -3.79 0.74
N ILE A 97 19.02 -3.94 -0.43
CA ILE A 97 18.56 -5.23 -0.93
C ILE A 97 19.74 -6.14 -1.32
N THR A 98 20.85 -5.57 -1.77
CA THR A 98 22.05 -6.34 -2.18
C THR A 98 22.92 -6.82 -1.02
N LYS A 99 22.62 -6.44 0.24
CA LYS A 99 23.36 -6.96 1.40
C LYS A 99 23.20 -8.48 1.52
N ASP A 100 24.29 -9.18 1.77
CA ASP A 100 24.30 -10.66 1.90
C ASP A 100 23.27 -11.18 2.91
N SER A 101 23.15 -10.51 4.07
CA SER A 101 22.17 -10.89 5.10
C SER A 101 20.72 -10.78 4.60
N ILE A 102 20.42 -9.75 3.81
CA ILE A 102 19.10 -9.53 3.23
C ILE A 102 18.85 -10.53 2.09
N GLN A 103 19.81 -10.73 1.19
CA GLN A 103 19.73 -11.73 0.13
C GLN A 103 19.49 -13.14 0.69
N LYS A 104 20.22 -13.52 1.75
CA LYS A 104 20.03 -14.80 2.44
C LYS A 104 18.64 -14.91 3.05
N SER A 105 18.15 -13.86 3.73
CA SER A 105 16.81 -13.83 4.32
C SER A 105 15.72 -14.01 3.26
N LEU A 106 15.82 -13.28 2.15
CA LEU A 106 14.89 -13.40 1.01
C LEU A 106 14.95 -14.79 0.39
N GLY A 107 16.13 -15.37 0.19
CA GLY A 107 16.30 -16.72 -0.34
C GLY A 107 15.63 -17.78 0.54
N MET A 108 15.79 -17.69 1.86
CA MET A 108 15.11 -18.57 2.81
C MET A 108 13.59 -18.41 2.74
N TYR A 109 13.09 -17.17 2.68
CA TYR A 109 11.66 -16.90 2.57
C TYR A 109 11.07 -17.46 1.25
N MET A 110 11.77 -17.30 0.13
CA MET A 110 11.37 -17.90 -1.16
C MET A 110 11.33 -19.43 -1.11
N ALA A 111 12.32 -20.07 -0.48
CA ALA A 111 12.33 -21.52 -0.30
C ALA A 111 11.15 -22.01 0.55
N MET A 112 10.77 -21.25 1.59
CA MET A 112 9.60 -21.53 2.41
C MET A 112 8.29 -21.38 1.62
N LEU A 113 8.14 -20.32 0.82
CA LEU A 113 6.97 -20.13 -0.04
C LEU A 113 6.82 -21.27 -1.06
N LYS A 114 7.92 -21.73 -1.65
CA LYS A 114 7.92 -22.87 -2.59
C LYS A 114 7.38 -24.15 -1.94
N LYS A 115 7.74 -24.41 -0.68
CA LYS A 115 7.27 -25.59 0.08
C LYS A 115 5.79 -25.53 0.46
N ARG A 116 5.19 -24.33 0.55
CA ARG A 116 3.76 -24.16 0.89
C ARG A 116 2.82 -24.37 -0.29
N ARG A 117 3.34 -24.35 -1.52
CA ARG A 117 2.60 -24.51 -2.78
C ARG A 117 2.67 -25.94 -3.37
N GLY A 118 3.34 -26.86 -2.68
CA GLY A 118 3.30 -28.30 -2.95
C GLY A 118 2.68 -29.03 -1.78
#